data_AF-A0A4S3LI01-F1
#
_entry.id   AF-A0A4S3LI01-F1
#
_cell.length_a   1.000
_cell.length_b   1.000
_cell.length_c   1.000
_cell.angle_alpha   90.00
_cell.angle_beta   90.00
_cell.angle_gamma   90.00
#
_symmetry.space_group_name_H-M   'P 1'
#
loop_
_entity.id
_entity.type
_entity.pdbx_description
1 polymer ?
#
loop_
_entity_poly.entity_id
_entity_poly.type
_entity_poly.pdbx_seq_one_letter_code
_entity_poly.pdbx_strand_id
1 'polypeptide(L)'
;MSGKTEILPRSVTIDHDSIQSEDPRWLAVINCDASADGKFVYAVKTTGIYCAPSCPSRQPKAENIVYFDSAEDAEQAGFRPCKRCRQGLISLAQFHAQRVAQACRLLEASTDVLTLDQLAGTVGISAYHFHRLFKAHTGVTPKEYHQAQRARRVREKLTDTATVTEAIHAAG
;
A
#
# COMPACT_ATOMS: atom_id res chain seq x y z
N MET A 1 52.48 44.49 -14.43
CA MET A 1 52.53 44.22 -12.97
C MET A 1 51.33 43.36 -12.62
N SER A 2 51.65 42.14 -12.17
CA SER A 2 50.85 41.06 -11.56
C SER A 2 49.33 41.09 -11.63
N GLY A 3 48.77 40.25 -12.50
CA GLY A 3 47.53 39.56 -12.22
C GLY A 3 47.73 38.51 -11.12
N LYS A 4 46.84 38.50 -10.12
CA LYS A 4 46.68 37.39 -9.19
C LYS A 4 45.27 36.84 -9.39
N THR A 5 45.19 35.78 -10.19
CA THR A 5 44.06 34.86 -10.21
C THR A 5 44.12 34.08 -8.90
N GLU A 6 43.20 34.36 -7.97
CA GLU A 6 42.99 33.50 -6.80
C GLU A 6 42.38 32.18 -7.25
N ILE A 7 43.14 31.12 -7.05
CA ILE A 7 42.75 29.73 -7.29
C ILE A 7 41.90 29.31 -6.08
N LEU A 8 40.60 29.12 -6.29
CA LEU A 8 39.74 28.43 -5.32
C LEU A 8 40.16 26.94 -5.22
N PRO A 9 40.37 26.39 -4.02
CA PRO A 9 40.84 25.01 -3.87
C PRO A 9 39.79 23.97 -4.26
N ARG A 10 40.32 22.94 -4.93
CA ARG A 10 39.68 21.72 -5.43
C ARG A 10 39.15 20.83 -4.30
N SER A 11 37.91 20.38 -4.46
CA SER A 11 37.32 19.09 -4.02
C SER A 11 37.59 18.61 -2.58
N VAL A 12 36.60 18.82 -1.71
CA VAL A 12 36.39 17.97 -0.53
C VAL A 12 35.75 16.67 -1.01
N THR A 13 36.51 15.58 -1.09
CA THR A 13 35.94 14.23 -1.23
C THR A 13 35.33 13.84 0.10
N ILE A 14 34.04 14.10 0.25
CA ILE A 14 33.28 13.64 1.40
C ILE A 14 33.04 12.14 1.23
N ASP A 15 33.42 11.33 2.21
CA ASP A 15 33.15 9.89 2.24
C ASP A 15 31.63 9.65 2.22
N HIS A 16 31.10 9.30 1.04
CA HIS A 16 29.67 9.11 0.82
C HIS A 16 29.11 7.88 1.56
N ASP A 17 29.97 6.98 2.04
CA ASP A 17 29.59 5.75 2.74
C ASP A 17 29.06 6.05 4.15
N SER A 18 29.73 6.92 4.91
CA SER A 18 29.31 7.31 6.27
C SER A 18 27.98 8.07 6.27
N ILE A 19 27.80 9.00 5.34
CA ILE A 19 26.64 9.91 5.32
C ILE A 19 25.32 9.17 5.12
N GLN A 20 25.28 8.15 4.25
CA GLN A 20 24.04 7.44 3.98
C GLN A 20 23.62 6.50 5.12
N SER A 21 24.60 6.00 5.89
CA SER A 21 24.36 5.17 7.08
C SER A 21 24.01 5.99 8.33
N GLU A 22 24.43 7.25 8.39
CA GLU A 22 24.12 8.19 9.47
C GLU A 22 22.75 8.89 9.28
N ASP A 23 22.15 8.81 8.09
CA ASP A 23 20.81 9.33 7.82
C ASP A 23 19.77 8.61 8.71
N PRO A 24 18.89 9.33 9.44
CA PRO A 24 17.88 8.71 10.32
C PRO A 24 16.93 7.75 9.57
N ARG A 25 16.78 7.90 8.25
CA ARG A 25 16.00 7.00 7.39
C ARG A 25 16.63 5.63 7.23
N TRP A 26 17.94 5.50 7.44
CA TRP A 26 18.66 4.21 7.32
C TRP A 26 18.10 3.16 8.27
N LEU A 27 17.81 3.55 9.52
CA LEU A 27 17.22 2.65 10.53
C LEU A 27 15.88 2.07 10.07
N ALA A 28 15.04 2.86 9.39
CA ALA A 28 13.77 2.39 8.87
C ALA A 28 13.96 1.36 7.73
N VAL A 29 14.98 1.53 6.89
CA VAL A 29 15.32 0.59 5.81
C VAL A 29 15.83 -0.74 6.35
N ILE A 30 16.76 -0.73 7.32
CA ILE A 30 17.33 -1.98 7.85
C ILE A 30 16.36 -2.75 8.74
N ASN A 31 15.43 -2.06 9.38
CA ASN A 31 14.39 -2.68 10.22
C ASN A 31 13.13 -3.07 9.43
N CYS A 32 13.10 -2.82 8.12
CA CYS A 32 11.91 -3.01 7.28
C CYS A 32 10.66 -2.35 7.90
N ASP A 33 10.79 -1.10 8.36
CA ASP A 33 9.75 -0.42 9.13
C ASP A 33 8.57 0.02 8.26
N ALA A 34 7.47 -0.73 8.34
CA ALA A 34 6.22 -0.43 7.66
C ALA A 34 5.57 0.90 8.07
N SER A 35 5.91 1.45 9.24
CA SER A 35 5.42 2.76 9.68
C SER A 35 6.11 3.94 8.98
N ALA A 36 7.23 3.67 8.29
CA ALA A 36 7.97 4.63 7.49
C ALA A 36 7.54 4.65 6.02
N ASP A 37 6.77 3.65 5.56
CA ASP A 37 6.24 3.63 4.21
C ASP A 37 5.35 4.85 3.93
N GLY A 38 5.45 5.40 2.73
CA GLY A 38 4.76 6.62 2.33
C GLY A 38 5.35 7.93 2.89
N LYS A 39 6.30 7.88 3.83
CA LYS A 39 7.04 9.07 4.31
C LYS A 39 8.24 9.41 3.43
N PHE A 40 8.88 8.38 2.86
CA PHE A 40 9.99 8.50 1.93
C PHE A 40 10.14 7.19 1.14
N VAL A 41 10.94 7.23 0.08
CA VAL A 41 11.44 6.04 -0.62
C VAL A 41 12.95 6.04 -0.67
N TYR A 42 13.55 4.88 -0.84
CA TYR A 42 14.99 4.75 -1.06
C TYR A 42 15.26 4.12 -2.42
N ALA A 43 16.28 4.58 -3.11
CA ALA A 43 16.69 4.08 -4.41
C ALA A 43 18.10 3.52 -4.37
N VAL A 44 18.32 2.43 -5.10
CA VAL A 44 19.59 1.72 -5.15
C VAL A 44 20.31 2.08 -6.45
N LYS A 45 21.35 2.90 -6.36
CA LYS A 45 22.15 3.45 -7.49
C LYS A 45 22.55 2.37 -8.50
N THR A 46 23.02 1.23 -8.01
CA THR A 46 23.55 0.13 -8.86
C THR A 46 22.47 -0.59 -9.66
N THR A 47 21.21 -0.57 -9.21
CA THR A 47 20.12 -1.28 -9.89
C THR A 47 19.18 -0.32 -10.64
N GLY A 48 19.20 0.96 -10.29
CA GLY A 48 18.23 1.95 -10.77
C GLY A 48 16.80 1.67 -10.29
N ILE A 49 16.64 1.00 -9.15
CA ILE A 49 15.34 0.63 -8.57
C ILE A 49 15.10 1.42 -7.28
N TYR A 50 13.90 1.95 -7.09
CA TYR A 50 13.46 2.50 -5.80
C TYR A 50 12.44 1.61 -5.08
N CYS A 51 12.43 1.71 -3.76
CA CYS A 51 11.71 0.85 -2.83
C CYS A 51 11.10 1.65 -1.68
N ALA A 52 10.04 1.10 -1.07
CA ALA A 52 9.58 1.52 0.24
C ALA A 52 10.54 1.04 1.36
N PRO A 53 10.61 1.73 2.51
CA PRO A 53 11.38 1.31 3.68
C PRO A 53 11.10 -0.14 4.12
N SER A 54 9.86 -0.61 4.05
CA SER A 54 9.49 -1.99 4.43
C SER A 54 9.75 -3.06 3.38
N CYS A 55 10.40 -2.72 2.26
CA CYS A 55 10.53 -3.63 1.13
C CYS A 55 11.27 -4.93 1.53
N PRO A 56 10.68 -6.13 1.28
CA PRO A 56 11.28 -7.41 1.65
C PRO A 56 12.40 -7.85 0.68
N SER A 57 12.91 -6.92 -0.13
CA SER A 57 14.05 -7.19 -1.00
C SER A 57 15.32 -7.29 -0.18
N ARG A 58 16.35 -7.93 -0.74
CA ARG A 58 17.66 -7.98 -0.10
C ARG A 58 18.13 -6.55 0.18
N GLN A 59 18.55 -6.29 1.42
CA GLN A 59 19.01 -4.98 1.83
C GLN A 59 20.23 -4.55 0.99
N PRO A 60 20.20 -3.37 0.37
CA PRO A 60 21.36 -2.81 -0.32
C PRO A 60 22.40 -2.34 0.69
N LYS A 61 23.63 -2.09 0.22
CA LYS A 61 24.65 -1.40 1.03
C LYS A 61 24.29 0.08 1.15
N ALA A 62 24.55 0.68 2.31
CA ALA A 62 24.26 2.09 2.59
C ALA A 62 24.85 3.05 1.54
N GLU A 63 26.12 2.86 1.13
CA GLU A 63 26.79 3.64 0.06
C GLU A 63 25.99 3.74 -1.25
N ASN A 64 25.19 2.72 -1.57
CA ASN A 64 24.45 2.62 -2.83
C ASN A 64 23.05 3.18 -2.74
N ILE A 65 22.66 3.75 -1.60
CA ILE A 65 21.33 4.28 -1.37
C ILE A 65 21.29 5.78 -1.66
N VAL A 66 20.15 6.22 -2.17
CA VAL A 66 19.70 7.62 -2.22
C VAL A 66 18.28 7.65 -1.67
N TYR A 67 17.96 8.63 -0.84
CA TYR A 67 16.61 8.79 -0.31
C TYR A 67 15.86 9.89 -1.08
N PHE A 68 14.56 9.70 -1.29
CA PHE A 68 13.66 10.67 -1.90
C PHE A 68 12.42 10.83 -1.01
N ASP A 69 11.86 12.04 -0.97
CA ASP A 69 10.69 12.32 -0.13
C ASP A 69 9.42 11.67 -0.72
N SER A 70 9.36 11.53 -2.06
CA SER A 70 8.27 10.84 -2.74
C SER A 70 8.75 9.87 -3.82
N ALA A 71 7.84 8.96 -4.21
CA ALA A 71 8.04 8.08 -5.35
C ALA A 71 8.19 8.87 -6.66
N GLU A 72 7.51 10.01 -6.78
CA GLU A 72 7.56 10.86 -7.96
C GLU A 72 8.95 11.49 -8.15
N ASP A 73 9.57 11.97 -7.07
CA ASP A 73 10.94 12.51 -7.11
C ASP A 73 11.94 11.45 -7.56
N ALA A 74 11.77 10.20 -7.11
CA ALA A 74 12.61 9.08 -7.53
C ALA A 74 12.43 8.75 -9.03
N GLU A 75 11.20 8.81 -9.55
CA GLU A 75 10.91 8.59 -10.97
C GLU A 75 11.46 9.72 -11.83
N GLN A 76 11.32 10.98 -11.41
CA GLN A 76 11.92 12.14 -12.07
C GLN A 76 13.45 12.05 -12.11
N ALA A 77 14.07 11.45 -11.08
CA ALA A 77 15.50 11.16 -11.04
C ALA A 77 15.91 9.90 -11.86
N GLY A 78 14.97 9.25 -12.55
CA GLY A 78 15.23 8.14 -13.47
C GLY A 78 15.24 6.74 -12.83
N PHE A 79 14.78 6.60 -11.59
CA PHE A 79 14.65 5.30 -10.93
C PHE A 79 13.31 4.65 -11.27
N ARG A 80 13.30 3.32 -11.41
CA ARG A 80 12.09 2.53 -11.68
C ARG A 80 11.53 1.91 -10.40
N PRO A 81 10.20 1.75 -10.27
CA PRO A 81 9.60 1.15 -9.08
C PRO A 81 10.00 -0.31 -8.90
N CYS A 82 10.26 -0.70 -7.67
CA CYS A 82 10.44 -2.10 -7.31
C CYS A 82 9.13 -2.88 -7.50
N LYS A 83 9.23 -4.02 -8.19
CA LYS A 83 8.08 -4.90 -8.44
C LYS A 83 7.55 -5.59 -7.18
N ARG A 84 8.35 -5.68 -6.11
CA ARG A 84 7.98 -6.36 -4.86
C ARG A 84 7.18 -5.45 -3.92
N CYS A 85 7.63 -4.22 -3.68
CA CYS A 85 6.93 -3.28 -2.80
C CYS A 85 5.95 -2.36 -3.53
N ARG A 86 5.77 -2.52 -4.86
CA ARG A 86 4.85 -1.76 -5.74
C ARG A 86 4.66 -0.29 -5.30
N GLN A 87 5.50 0.57 -5.86
CA GLN A 87 5.51 2.04 -5.70
C GLN A 87 5.82 2.60 -4.30
N GLY A 88 5.87 1.77 -3.24
CA GLY A 88 6.28 2.25 -1.91
C GLY A 88 5.39 3.35 -1.31
N LEU A 89 4.21 3.56 -1.89
CA LEU A 89 3.24 4.56 -1.46
C LEU A 89 2.48 4.12 -0.19
N ILE A 90 2.37 2.81 0.03
CA ILE A 90 1.68 2.21 1.19
C ILE A 90 2.36 0.90 1.55
N SER A 91 2.30 0.53 2.84
CA SER A 91 2.83 -0.76 3.30
C SER A 91 2.07 -1.94 2.68
N LEU A 92 2.72 -3.11 2.60
CA LEU A 92 2.07 -4.33 2.10
C LEU A 92 0.80 -4.66 2.90
N ALA A 93 0.83 -4.42 4.21
CA ALA A 93 -0.32 -4.59 5.10
C ALA A 93 -1.45 -3.62 4.74
N GLN A 94 -1.14 -2.34 4.50
CA GLN A 94 -2.13 -1.34 4.09
C GLN A 94 -2.69 -1.64 2.69
N PHE A 95 -1.84 -2.06 1.75
CA PHE A 95 -2.23 -2.49 0.41
C PHE A 95 -3.20 -3.68 0.44
N HIS A 96 -2.95 -4.64 1.33
CA HIS A 96 -3.85 -5.76 1.57
C HIS A 96 -5.16 -5.33 2.22
N ALA A 97 -5.10 -4.49 3.26
CA ALA A 97 -6.29 -3.96 3.93
C ALA A 97 -7.19 -3.18 2.97
N GLN A 98 -6.62 -2.34 2.08
CA GLN A 98 -7.38 -1.60 1.08
C GLN A 98 -8.11 -2.52 0.10
N ARG A 99 -7.49 -3.62 -0.35
CA ARG A 99 -8.13 -4.62 -1.22
C ARG A 99 -9.27 -5.33 -0.51
N VAL A 100 -9.07 -5.74 0.74
CA VAL A 100 -10.14 -6.37 1.52
C VAL A 100 -11.29 -5.39 1.71
N ALA A 101 -11.02 -4.14 2.07
CA ALA A 101 -12.05 -3.11 2.22
C ALA A 101 -12.79 -2.83 0.91
N GLN A 102 -12.10 -2.81 -0.24
CA GLN A 102 -12.72 -2.70 -1.56
C GLN A 102 -13.64 -3.90 -1.84
N ALA A 103 -13.19 -5.12 -1.54
CA ALA A 103 -14.00 -6.32 -1.71
C ALA A 103 -15.24 -6.32 -0.81
N CYS A 104 -15.13 -5.87 0.44
CA CYS A 104 -16.29 -5.71 1.33
C CYS A 104 -17.31 -4.75 0.74
N ARG A 105 -16.88 -3.57 0.25
CA ARG A 105 -17.77 -2.61 -0.41
C ARG A 105 -18.48 -3.19 -1.64
N LEU A 106 -17.78 -4.02 -2.44
CA LEU A 106 -18.39 -4.69 -3.59
C LEU A 106 -19.44 -5.72 -3.16
N LEU A 107 -19.13 -6.53 -2.14
CA LEU A 107 -20.08 -7.50 -1.58
C LEU A 107 -21.28 -6.83 -0.91
N GLU A 108 -21.06 -5.65 -0.31
CA GLU A 108 -22.14 -4.85 0.23
C GLU A 108 -22.99 -4.28 -0.89
N ALA A 109 -22.42 -3.68 -1.93
CA ALA A 109 -23.19 -3.04 -3.02
C ALA A 109 -23.89 -4.04 -3.96
N SER A 110 -23.37 -5.26 -4.11
CA SER A 110 -23.94 -6.27 -5.00
C SER A 110 -25.24 -6.88 -4.46
N THR A 111 -26.23 -7.03 -5.33
CA THR A 111 -27.43 -7.83 -5.05
C THR A 111 -27.23 -9.29 -5.47
N ASP A 112 -26.34 -9.51 -6.44
CA ASP A 112 -26.04 -10.80 -7.05
C ASP A 112 -24.86 -11.51 -6.38
N VAL A 113 -24.82 -12.83 -6.55
CA VAL A 113 -23.73 -13.69 -6.07
C VAL A 113 -22.49 -13.47 -6.93
N LEU A 114 -21.56 -12.67 -6.40
CA LEU A 114 -20.22 -12.57 -6.94
C LEU A 114 -19.42 -13.83 -6.60
N THR A 115 -18.80 -14.41 -7.62
CA THR A 115 -17.86 -15.53 -7.46
C THR A 115 -16.54 -15.03 -6.86
N LEU A 116 -15.78 -15.96 -6.26
CA LEU A 116 -14.46 -15.67 -5.70
C LEU A 116 -13.52 -15.07 -6.76
N ASP A 117 -13.57 -15.60 -7.98
CA ASP A 117 -12.72 -15.15 -9.09
C ASP A 117 -13.07 -13.74 -9.56
N GLN A 118 -14.36 -13.39 -9.62
CA GLN A 118 -14.81 -12.03 -9.95
C GLN A 118 -14.32 -11.01 -8.91
N LEU A 119 -14.45 -11.34 -7.62
CA LEU A 119 -13.97 -10.48 -6.54
C LEU A 119 -12.46 -10.29 -6.61
N ALA A 120 -11.73 -11.41 -6.70
CA ALA A 120 -10.27 -11.42 -6.74
C ALA A 120 -9.71 -10.67 -7.96
N GLY A 121 -10.33 -10.87 -9.13
CA GLY A 121 -10.02 -10.14 -10.36
C GLY A 121 -10.22 -8.64 -10.20
N THR A 122 -11.33 -8.21 -9.60
CA THR A 122 -11.64 -6.79 -9.39
C THR A 122 -10.65 -6.11 -8.45
N VAL A 123 -10.14 -6.82 -7.43
CA VAL A 123 -9.11 -6.30 -6.52
C VAL A 123 -7.68 -6.60 -6.98
N GLY A 124 -7.49 -7.22 -8.15
CA GLY A 124 -6.18 -7.43 -8.77
C GLY A 124 -5.23 -8.36 -7.98
N ILE A 125 -5.76 -9.42 -7.36
CA ILE A 125 -4.98 -10.50 -6.72
C ILE A 125 -5.56 -11.88 -7.08
N SER A 126 -4.77 -12.94 -6.98
CA SER A 126 -5.26 -14.29 -7.29
C SER A 126 -6.34 -14.74 -6.30
N ALA A 127 -7.28 -15.59 -6.75
CA ALA A 127 -8.40 -16.07 -5.93
C ALA A 127 -7.94 -16.77 -4.64
N TYR A 128 -6.90 -17.60 -4.72
CA TYR A 128 -6.32 -18.26 -3.55
C TYR A 128 -5.73 -17.26 -2.54
N HIS A 129 -4.96 -16.27 -3.02
CA HIS A 129 -4.40 -15.24 -2.16
C HIS A 129 -5.50 -14.39 -1.54
N PHE A 130 -6.48 -13.97 -2.34
CA PHE A 130 -7.64 -13.21 -1.88
C PHE A 130 -8.42 -13.94 -0.78
N HIS A 131 -8.71 -15.23 -0.95
CA HIS A 131 -9.41 -16.02 0.05
C HIS A 131 -8.68 -16.02 1.41
N ARG A 132 -7.38 -16.29 1.40
CA ARG A 132 -6.56 -16.27 2.63
C ARG A 132 -6.52 -14.89 3.26
N LEU A 133 -6.32 -13.87 2.43
CA LEU A 133 -6.20 -12.50 2.88
C LEU A 133 -7.50 -11.98 3.48
N PHE A 134 -8.63 -12.21 2.81
CA PHE A 134 -9.94 -11.80 3.28
C PHE A 134 -10.27 -12.43 4.64
N LYS A 135 -10.02 -13.73 4.79
CA LYS A 135 -10.23 -14.43 6.07
C LYS A 135 -9.33 -13.90 7.18
N ALA A 136 -8.06 -13.60 6.87
CA ALA A 136 -7.13 -13.03 7.84
C ALA A 136 -7.58 -11.64 8.35
N HIS A 137 -8.18 -10.82 7.48
CA HIS A 137 -8.63 -9.47 7.82
C HIS A 137 -10.05 -9.40 8.42
N THR A 138 -10.97 -10.28 8.02
CA THR A 138 -12.40 -10.20 8.41
C THR A 138 -12.82 -11.29 9.40
N GLY A 139 -11.98 -12.32 9.61
CA GLY A 139 -12.30 -13.49 10.42
C GLY A 139 -13.16 -14.55 9.72
N VAL A 140 -13.79 -14.22 8.58
CA VAL A 140 -14.71 -15.09 7.84
C VAL A 140 -14.31 -15.21 6.38
N THR A 141 -14.81 -16.22 5.68
CA THR A 141 -14.59 -16.36 4.23
C THR A 141 -15.42 -15.33 3.44
N PRO A 142 -15.01 -14.96 2.22
CA PRO A 142 -15.82 -14.09 1.35
C PRO A 142 -17.25 -14.59 1.14
N LYS A 143 -17.45 -15.92 1.06
CA LYS A 143 -18.76 -16.54 0.89
C LYS A 143 -19.65 -16.35 2.12
N GLU A 144 -19.12 -16.64 3.32
CA GLU A 144 -19.84 -16.43 4.58
C GLU A 144 -20.20 -14.95 4.78
N TYR A 145 -19.27 -14.05 4.48
CA TYR A 145 -19.49 -12.61 4.53
C TYR A 145 -20.66 -12.18 3.64
N HIS A 146 -20.67 -12.64 2.39
CA HIS A 146 -21.75 -12.32 1.45
C HIS A 146 -23.10 -12.90 1.90
N GLN A 147 -23.12 -14.14 2.41
CA GLN A 147 -24.33 -14.77 2.94
C GLN A 147 -24.89 -13.98 4.14
N ALA A 148 -24.04 -13.57 5.08
CA ALA A 148 -24.43 -12.76 6.22
C ALA A 148 -25.04 -11.43 5.78
N GLN A 149 -24.43 -10.78 4.77
CA GLN A 149 -24.94 -9.50 4.27
C GLN A 149 -26.29 -9.64 3.55
N ARG A 150 -26.50 -10.71 2.78
CA ARG A 150 -27.82 -11.00 2.19
C ARG A 150 -28.87 -11.24 3.27
N ALA A 151 -28.55 -12.04 4.29
CA ALA A 151 -29.45 -12.30 5.40
C ALA A 151 -29.79 -11.02 6.19
N ARG A 152 -28.85 -10.08 6.30
CA ARG A 152 -29.08 -8.76 6.90
C ARG A 152 -30.05 -7.93 6.06
N ARG A 153 -29.82 -7.81 4.75
CA ARG A 153 -30.68 -7.08 3.81
C ARG A 153 -32.12 -7.60 3.78
N VAL A 154 -32.31 -8.92 3.82
CA VAL A 154 -33.65 -9.52 3.88
C VAL A 154 -34.36 -9.13 5.16
N ARG A 155 -33.68 -9.20 6.31
CA ARG A 155 -34.25 -8.79 7.60
C ARG A 155 -34.62 -7.31 7.63
N GLU A 156 -33.73 -6.44 7.16
CA GLU A 156 -33.97 -4.98 7.07
C GLU A 156 -35.20 -4.67 6.21
N LYS A 157 -35.32 -5.27 5.02
CA LYS A 157 -36.48 -5.09 4.14
C LYS A 157 -37.79 -5.58 4.76
N LEU A 158 -37.77 -6.71 5.47
CA LEU A 158 -38.96 -7.25 6.13
C LEU A 158 -39.44 -6.32 7.26
N THR A 159 -38.53 -5.78 8.06
CA THR A 159 -38.86 -4.79 9.10
C THR A 159 -39.47 -3.53 8.49
N ASP A 160 -38.88 -3.01 7.42
CA ASP A 160 -39.38 -1.81 6.73
C ASP A 160 -40.81 -2.03 6.18
N THR A 161 -41.04 -3.17 5.51
CA THR A 161 -42.39 -3.51 5.00
C THR A 161 -43.43 -3.73 6.10
N ALA A 162 -43.04 -4.27 7.26
CA ALA A 162 -43.94 -4.44 8.39
C ALA A 162 -44.39 -3.08 8.93
N THR A 163 -43.45 -2.14 9.11
CA THR A 163 -43.77 -0.78 9.58
C THR A 163 -44.65 0.01 8.62
N VAL A 164 -44.46 -0.13 7.30
CA VAL A 164 -45.32 0.50 6.29
C VAL A 164 -46.72 -0.09 6.31
N THR A 165 -46.85 -1.41 6.44
CA THR A 165 -48.16 -2.09 6.49
C THR A 165 -48.92 -1.72 7.78
N GLU A 166 -48.23 -1.65 8.91
CA GLU A 166 -48.79 -1.19 10.19
C GLU A 166 -49.24 0.29 10.12
N ALA A 167 -48.46 1.16 9.47
CA ALA A 167 -48.82 2.57 9.29
C ALA A 167 -50.07 2.75 8.41
N ILE A 168 -50.28 1.90 7.40
CA ILE A 168 -51.49 1.93 6.55
C ILE A 168 -52.72 1.46 7.34
N HIS A 169 -52.59 0.44 8.18
CA HIS A 169 -53.70 -0.06 9.00
C HIS A 169 -54.09 0.88 10.16
N ALA A 170 -53.17 1.69 10.68
CA ALA A 170 -53.45 2.65 11.75
C ALA A 170 -54.07 3.98 11.28
N ALA A 171 -54.04 4.25 9.97
CA ALA A 171 -54.60 5.48 9.38
C ALA A 171 -56.06 5.34 8.90
N GLY A 172 -56.72 4.21 9.21
CA GLY A 172 -58.12 3.92 8.88
C GLY A 172 -59.05 3.93 10.07
#